data_AF-A0A6G3QHZ3-F1
#
_entry.id   AF-A0A6G3QHZ3-F1
#
_cell.length_a   1.000
_cell.length_b   1.000
_cell.length_c   1.000
_cell.angle_alpha   90.00
_cell.angle_beta   90.00
_cell.angle_gamma   90.00
#
_symmetry.space_group_name_H-M   'P 1'
#
loop_
_entity.id
_entity.type
_entity.pdbx_description
1 polymer ?
#
loop_
_entity_poly.entity_id
_entity_poly.type
_entity_poly.pdbx_seq_one_letter_code
_entity_poly.pdbx_strand_id
1 'polypeptide(L)'
;MTALTEEDIAAARAQGDLSALLLMASGMSTAAPKQRVKAPPVQVSRARPGAWPDGSRPPGLLPEVADHLARLWPDRYPGRNS
;
A
#
# COMPACT_ATOMS: atom_id res chain seq x y z
N MET A 1 23.05 -21.41 10.80
CA MET A 1 22.88 -19.94 10.86
C MET A 1 23.72 -19.46 12.02
N THR A 2 24.64 -18.53 11.80
CA THR A 2 25.47 -17.93 12.85
C THR A 2 24.57 -17.09 13.75
N ALA A 3 24.50 -17.43 15.03
CA ALA A 3 23.72 -16.69 16.02
C ALA A 3 24.35 -15.31 16.22
N LEU A 4 23.56 -14.26 16.03
CA LEU A 4 23.99 -12.88 16.28
C LEU A 4 24.20 -12.69 17.79
N THR A 5 25.39 -12.25 18.21
CA THR A 5 25.72 -12.09 19.63
C THR A 5 25.51 -10.65 20.11
N GLU A 6 25.44 -10.45 21.43
CA GLU A 6 25.30 -9.11 22.03
C GLU A 6 26.52 -8.21 21.74
N GLU A 7 27.71 -8.81 21.63
CA GLU A 7 28.96 -8.11 21.30
C GLU A 7 28.93 -7.56 19.86
N ASP A 8 28.38 -8.31 18.91
CA ASP A 8 28.22 -7.86 17.52
C ASP A 8 27.27 -6.65 17.43
N ILE A 9 26.21 -6.65 18.24
CA ILE A 9 25.24 -5.55 18.31
C ILE A 9 25.88 -4.29 18.92
N ALA A 10 26.69 -4.45 19.97
CA ALA A 10 27.39 -3.35 20.62
C ALA A 10 28.42 -2.71 19.67
N ALA A 11 29.19 -3.53 18.94
CA ALA A 11 30.15 -3.06 17.94
C ALA A 11 29.46 -2.29 16.80
N ALA A 12 28.36 -2.83 16.26
CA ALA A 12 27.62 -2.20 15.17
C ALA A 12 26.93 -0.89 15.60
N ARG A 13 26.52 -0.76 16.88
CA ARG A 13 26.04 0.52 17.43
C ARG A 13 27.14 1.58 17.47
N ALA A 14 28.36 1.21 17.85
CA ALA A 14 29.48 2.14 17.90
C ALA A 14 29.92 2.61 16.50
N GLN A 15 29.78 1.75 15.49
CA GLN A 15 30.15 2.05 14.10
C GLN A 15 29.04 2.72 13.27
N GLY A 16 27.81 2.76 13.80
CA GLY A 16 26.66 3.33 13.08
C GLY A 16 25.98 2.37 12.08
N ASP A 17 26.41 1.12 12.03
CA ASP A 17 25.98 0.10 11.06
C ASP A 17 24.97 -0.91 11.61
N LEU A 18 24.39 -0.63 12.79
CA LEU A 18 23.41 -1.51 13.43
C LEU A 18 22.25 -1.90 12.50
N SER A 19 21.73 -0.94 11.73
CA SER A 19 20.60 -1.18 10.82
C SER A 19 20.94 -2.20 9.74
N ALA A 20 22.15 -2.12 9.16
CA ALA A 20 22.59 -3.05 8.13
C ALA A 20 22.76 -4.46 8.70
N LEU A 21 23.36 -4.57 9.89
CA LEU A 21 23.51 -5.84 10.59
C LEU A 21 22.16 -6.50 10.92
N LEU A 22 21.18 -5.74 11.38
CA LEU A 22 19.84 -6.25 11.67
C LEU A 22 19.11 -6.70 10.39
N LEU A 23 19.22 -5.93 9.29
CA LEU A 23 18.64 -6.33 8.01
C LEU A 23 19.27 -7.65 7.51
N MET A 24 20.59 -7.76 7.52
CA MET A 24 21.29 -8.97 7.12
C MET A 24 20.91 -10.18 7.99
N ALA A 25 20.83 -10.00 9.32
CA ALA A 25 20.43 -11.07 10.25
C ALA A 25 18.98 -11.55 10.03
N SER A 26 18.08 -10.64 9.61
CA SER A 26 16.69 -10.98 9.25
C SER A 26 16.54 -11.61 7.87
N GLY A 27 17.63 -11.79 7.12
CA GLY A 27 17.59 -12.26 5.72
C GLY A 27 17.02 -11.23 4.75
N MET A 28 16.87 -9.98 5.18
CA MET A 28 16.38 -8.87 4.36
C MET A 28 17.55 -8.16 3.66
N SER A 29 17.35 -7.77 2.41
CA SER A 29 18.34 -7.00 1.67
C SER A 29 18.47 -5.59 2.24
N THR A 30 19.70 -5.12 2.44
CA THR A 30 20.01 -3.72 2.80
C THR A 30 19.77 -2.74 1.64
N ALA A 31 19.55 -3.25 0.42
CA ALA A 31 19.24 -2.41 -0.72
C ALA A 31 17.79 -1.93 -0.67
N ALA A 32 17.60 -0.61 -0.78
CA ALA A 32 16.27 -0.04 -0.95
C ALA A 32 15.61 -0.60 -2.23
N PRO A 33 14.31 -0.95 -2.19
CA PRO A 33 13.61 -1.39 -3.39
C PRO A 33 13.67 -0.29 -4.44
N LYS A 34 14.18 -0.62 -5.63
CA LYS A 34 14.33 0.33 -6.73
C LYS A 34 12.95 0.82 -7.14
N GLN A 35 12.61 2.06 -6.81
CA GLN A 35 11.35 2.67 -7.20
C GLN A 35 11.26 2.67 -8.72
N ARG A 36 10.25 1.97 -9.25
CA ARG A 36 9.99 1.94 -10.69
C ARG A 36 9.60 3.35 -11.10
N VAL A 37 10.43 3.99 -11.94
CA VAL A 37 10.09 5.28 -12.55
C VAL A 37 8.92 5.04 -13.48
N LYS A 38 7.71 5.37 -13.02
CA LYS A 38 6.50 5.32 -13.85
C LYS A 38 6.40 6.65 -14.59
N ALA A 39 6.13 6.60 -15.88
CA ALA A 39 5.81 7.81 -16.64
C ALA A 39 4.71 8.60 -15.91
N PRO A 40 4.79 9.94 -15.87
CA PRO A 40 3.76 10.75 -15.25
C PRO A 40 2.40 10.42 -15.89
N PRO A 41 1.32 10.30 -15.09
CA PRO A 41 0.01 10.00 -15.64
C PRO A 41 -0.41 11.10 -16.60
N VAL A 42 -0.95 10.71 -17.75
CA VAL A 42 -1.54 11.65 -18.72
C VAL A 42 -2.65 12.43 -18.02
N GLN A 43 -2.55 13.76 -18.03
CA GLN A 43 -3.60 14.64 -17.51
C GLN A 43 -4.76 14.65 -18.51
N VAL A 44 -5.73 13.78 -18.26
CA VAL A 44 -7.03 13.76 -18.93
C VAL A 44 -7.95 14.83 -18.33
N SER A 45 -8.46 15.73 -19.17
CA SER A 45 -9.50 16.68 -18.77
C SER A 45 -10.78 15.92 -18.44
N ARG A 46 -11.16 15.90 -17.16
CA ARG A 46 -12.43 15.28 -16.73
C ARG A 46 -13.57 16.24 -17.02
N ALA A 47 -14.60 15.79 -17.74
CA ALA A 47 -15.76 16.60 -18.08
C ALA A 47 -16.56 17.05 -16.84
N ARG A 48 -16.52 16.27 -15.75
CA ARG A 48 -17.17 16.57 -14.46
C ARG A 48 -16.27 16.10 -13.31
N PRO A 49 -16.30 16.76 -12.14
CA PRO A 49 -15.64 16.25 -10.93
C PRO A 49 -16.06 14.80 -10.65
N GLY A 50 -15.09 13.91 -10.42
CA GLY A 50 -15.35 12.48 -10.16
C GLY A 50 -15.57 11.60 -11.40
N ALA A 51 -15.63 12.17 -12.61
CA ALA A 51 -15.66 11.36 -13.83
C ALA A 51 -14.34 10.61 -14.03
N TRP A 52 -14.43 9.42 -14.63
CA TRP A 52 -13.25 8.67 -15.01
C TRP A 52 -12.54 9.34 -16.19
N PRO A 53 -11.23 9.06 -16.39
CA PRO A 53 -10.43 9.59 -17.49
C PRO A 53 -11.06 9.50 -18.88
N ASP A 54 -11.85 8.46 -19.11
CA ASP A 54 -12.55 8.14 -20.36
C ASP A 54 -13.96 8.76 -20.43
N GLY A 55 -14.36 9.56 -19.44
CA GLY A 55 -15.71 10.11 -19.32
C GLY A 55 -16.77 9.09 -18.90
N SER A 56 -16.39 7.85 -18.58
CA SER A 56 -17.31 6.83 -18.09
C SER A 56 -17.78 7.13 -16.67
N ARG A 57 -18.97 6.61 -16.33
CA ARG A 57 -19.42 6.56 -14.94
C ARG A 57 -18.54 5.54 -14.20
N PRO A 58 -18.21 5.78 -12.92
CA PRO A 58 -17.58 4.74 -12.12
C PRO A 58 -18.39 3.45 -12.23
N PRO A 59 -17.75 2.29 -12.41
CA PRO A 59 -18.47 1.04 -12.21
C PRO A 59 -19.07 1.12 -10.80
N GLY A 60 -20.39 1.14 -10.74
CA GLY A 60 -21.09 1.08 -9.46
C GLY A 60 -20.67 -0.18 -8.72
N LEU A 61 -20.94 -0.22 -7.42
CA LEU A 61 -20.75 -1.46 -6.66
C LEU A 61 -21.59 -2.57 -7.31
N LEU A 62 -20.99 -3.76 -7.44
CA LEU A 62 -21.72 -4.97 -7.76
C LEU A 62 -22.86 -5.14 -6.73
N PRO A 63 -24.05 -5.62 -7.14
CA PRO A 63 -25.20 -5.77 -6.24
C PRO A 63 -24.85 -6.53 -4.95
N GLU A 64 -24.13 -7.65 -5.07
CA GLU A 64 -23.70 -8.47 -3.94
C GLU A 64 -22.82 -7.71 -2.94
N VAL A 65 -21.92 -6.86 -3.45
CA VAL A 65 -21.03 -6.03 -2.62
C VAL A 65 -21.82 -4.90 -1.96
N ALA A 66 -22.76 -4.30 -2.68
CA ALA A 66 -23.65 -3.28 -2.11
C ALA A 66 -24.50 -3.86 -0.98
N ASP A 67 -25.06 -5.06 -1.16
CA ASP A 67 -25.87 -5.75 -0.15
C ASP A 67 -25.03 -6.18 1.05
N HIS A 68 -23.79 -6.64 0.83
CA HIS A 68 -22.87 -6.98 1.91
C HIS A 68 -22.50 -5.74 2.75
N LEU A 69 -22.21 -4.61 2.09
CA LEU A 69 -21.87 -3.37 2.77
C LEU A 69 -23.07 -2.75 3.50
N ALA A 70 -24.29 -2.86 2.94
CA ALA A 70 -25.52 -2.44 3.61
C ALA A 70 -25.78 -3.24 4.90
N ARG A 71 -25.43 -4.54 4.92
CA ARG A 71 -25.53 -5.37 6.14
C ARG A 71 -24.51 -4.98 7.21
N LEU A 72 -23.28 -4.63 6.81
CA LEU A 72 -22.21 -4.29 7.75
C LEU A 72 -22.32 -2.85 8.28
N TRP A 73 -22.72 -1.92 7.42
CA TRP A 73 -22.79 -0.48 7.73
C TRP A 73 -24.04 0.16 7.14
N PRO A 74 -25.23 -0.13 7.70
CA PRO A 74 -26.51 0.34 7.16
C PRO A 74 -26.61 1.88 7.11
N ASP A 75 -26.01 2.57 8.07
CA ASP A 75 -26.03 4.04 8.14
C ASP A 75 -25.21 4.72 7.02
N ARG A 76 -24.23 4.01 6.46
CA ARG A 76 -23.34 4.54 5.39
C ARG A 76 -23.74 4.08 4.00
N TYR A 77 -24.36 2.91 3.92
CA TYR A 77 -24.77 2.29 2.66
C TYR A 77 -26.25 1.95 2.74
N PRO A 78 -27.14 2.92 2.43
CA PRO A 78 -28.56 2.61 2.34
C PRO A 78 -28.78 1.58 1.25
N GLY A 79 -29.55 0.54 1.56
CA GLY A 79 -29.91 -0.50 0.59
C GLY A 79 -30.52 0.11 -0.67
N ARG A 80 -30.39 -0.58 -1.80
CA ARG A 80 -31.06 -0.15 -3.04
C ARG A 80 -32.57 -0.15 -2.81
N ASN A 81 -33.18 1.03 -2.68
CA ASN A 81 -34.62 1.18 -2.88
C ASN A 81 -34.87 0.98 -4.38
N SER A 82 -35.67 -0.06 -4.67
CA SER A 82 -36.29 -0.35 -5.96
C SER A 82 -37.10 0.82 -6.50
#